data_AF-A0A7K1D6Y5-F1
#
_entry.id   AF-A0A7K1D6Y5-F1
#
_cell.length_a   1.000
_cell.length_b   1.000
_cell.length_c   1.000
_cell.angle_alpha   90.00
_cell.angle_beta   90.00
_cell.angle_gamma   90.00
#
_symmetry.space_group_name_H-M   'P 1'
#
loop_
_entity.id
_entity.type
_entity.pdbx_description
1 polymer ?
#
loop_
_entity_poly.entity_id
_entity_poly.type
_entity_poly.pdbx_seq_one_letter_code
_entity_poly.pdbx_strand_id
1 'polypeptide(L)'
;MKRKSNFIIGILVSVVYLVYRTSNVFIVKPFFDDFDSPAYFDFQLYPSFRTHGITAVFATIQNEFLIALFQAVIGSMVWIYLWIVIMEKINSNILNALFTISYFIFASSSIIVEHDSVMLSESLSISSTILLFATTIKIIGASQQISSKTFYAWAFAYVWFFSTKTPNSVLMPLIIAPLIYVFFVNYKSIRMKFIAIITLGLSIFSFASSLSSDVSKTLNTAGTIHNRLWLDDRWRDELLLSGYPKFSHEIWLEHGRSDLGVPPDQAVVNLPEYKKWWADEGESFLIKFTLTNPDYAVFGPVALPLLNPTFTYKKTLLSGWSQGTDMTFEIPGFKNSFLQRTIFWPDEPEKAYLTLSLCFIAIGLSLLVLVKYNNKSFFYLIVLTLFYTFLWSYFNWWFGSKPVDMTRHNLAAAIMFRLLAIFSIFYVIDLIIRQKKRILIR
;
A
#
# COMPACT_ATOMS: atom_id res chain seq x y z
N MET A 1 4.98 -31.49 -23.27
CA MET A 1 5.59 -31.94 -22.00
C MET A 1 6.28 -30.82 -21.20
N LYS A 2 7.18 -29.99 -21.76
CA LYS A 2 7.99 -29.01 -20.98
C LYS A 2 7.19 -27.96 -20.17
N ARG A 3 6.05 -27.47 -20.66
CA ARG A 3 5.20 -26.50 -19.93
C ARG A 3 4.55 -27.11 -18.67
N LYS A 4 4.31 -28.44 -18.66
CA LYS A 4 3.77 -29.16 -17.49
C LYS A 4 4.81 -29.27 -16.37
N SER A 5 6.10 -29.44 -16.69
CA SER A 5 7.18 -29.55 -15.69
C SER A 5 7.33 -28.28 -14.86
N ASN A 6 7.32 -27.10 -15.51
CA ASN A 6 7.43 -25.82 -14.81
C ASN A 6 6.19 -25.51 -13.97
N PHE A 7 5.02 -25.96 -14.43
CA PHE A 7 3.78 -25.80 -13.67
C PHE A 7 3.81 -26.63 -12.39
N ILE A 8 4.34 -27.86 -12.43
CA ILE A 8 4.52 -28.70 -11.23
C ILE A 8 5.49 -28.04 -10.24
N ILE A 9 6.63 -27.53 -10.72
CA ILE A 9 7.58 -26.78 -9.86
C ILE A 9 6.87 -25.59 -9.21
N GLY A 10 6.10 -24.82 -9.99
CA GLY A 10 5.34 -23.69 -9.49
C GLY A 10 4.32 -24.05 -8.41
N ILE A 11 3.59 -25.16 -8.57
CA ILE A 11 2.69 -25.70 -7.54
C ILE A 11 3.47 -26.05 -6.28
N LEU A 12 4.59 -26.77 -6.43
CA LEU A 12 5.39 -27.23 -5.30
C LEU A 12 5.97 -26.04 -4.51
N VAL A 13 6.49 -25.03 -5.21
CA VAL A 13 6.94 -23.77 -4.59
C VAL A 13 5.77 -23.02 -3.93
N SER A 14 4.59 -23.00 -4.55
CA SER A 14 3.40 -22.37 -3.97
C SER A 14 2.94 -23.05 -2.68
N VAL A 15 3.00 -24.37 -2.61
CA VAL A 15 2.69 -25.15 -1.40
C VAL A 15 3.72 -24.86 -0.31
N VAL A 16 5.02 -24.89 -0.65
CA VAL A 16 6.10 -24.54 0.29
C VAL A 16 5.93 -23.11 0.81
N TYR A 17 5.58 -22.17 -0.06
CA TYR A 17 5.31 -20.77 0.30
C TYR A 17 4.12 -20.62 1.26
N LEU A 18 3.00 -21.29 0.98
CA LEU A 18 1.83 -21.29 1.86
C LEU A 18 2.17 -21.88 3.24
N VAL A 19 2.86 -23.02 3.27
CA VAL A 19 3.30 -23.66 4.52
C VAL A 19 4.26 -22.75 5.28
N TYR A 20 5.21 -22.11 4.59
CA TYR A 20 6.14 -21.17 5.20
C TYR A 20 5.42 -19.99 5.86
N ARG A 21 4.54 -19.28 5.14
CA ARG A 21 3.80 -18.12 5.69
C ARG A 21 2.89 -18.50 6.84
N THR A 22 2.14 -19.60 6.71
CA THR A 22 1.24 -20.06 7.77
C THR A 22 2.01 -20.53 9.00
N SER A 23 3.12 -21.26 8.82
CA SER A 23 3.99 -21.70 9.94
C SER A 23 4.61 -20.52 10.68
N ASN A 24 4.91 -19.43 9.97
CA ASN A 24 5.48 -18.22 10.58
C ASN A 24 4.55 -17.61 11.65
N VAL A 25 3.23 -17.64 11.43
CA VAL A 25 2.23 -17.19 12.42
C VAL A 25 2.34 -17.96 13.74
N PHE A 26 2.63 -19.27 13.70
CA PHE A 26 2.81 -20.08 14.91
C PHE A 26 4.12 -19.77 15.65
N ILE A 27 5.15 -19.32 14.93
CA ILE A 27 6.47 -19.02 15.50
C ILE A 27 6.46 -17.64 16.15
N VAL A 28 5.98 -16.64 15.42
CA VAL A 28 5.99 -15.23 15.85
C VAL A 28 4.91 -14.97 16.89
N LYS A 29 3.76 -15.63 16.71
CA LYS A 29 2.49 -15.33 17.38
C LYS A 29 1.92 -13.96 16.99
N PRO A 30 0.59 -13.82 16.93
CA PRO A 30 -0.03 -12.53 16.70
C PRO A 30 0.34 -11.52 17.80
N PHE A 31 0.49 -10.26 17.43
CA PHE A 31 0.67 -9.16 18.36
C PHE A 31 -0.01 -7.89 17.83
N PHE A 32 -0.38 -6.99 18.74
CA PHE A 32 -0.87 -5.66 18.39
C PHE A 32 0.32 -4.71 18.24
N ASP A 33 0.20 -3.77 17.31
CA ASP A 33 1.08 -2.62 17.24
C ASP A 33 0.79 -1.73 18.46
N ASP A 34 1.82 -1.34 19.21
CA ASP A 34 1.72 -0.53 20.44
C ASP A 34 1.01 0.81 20.20
N PHE A 35 0.92 1.26 18.95
CA PHE A 35 0.26 2.50 18.54
C PHE A 35 -1.17 2.30 17.98
N ASP A 36 -1.66 1.06 17.81
CA ASP A 36 -3.02 0.76 17.37
C ASP A 36 -3.85 0.20 18.55
N SER A 37 -4.91 0.93 18.94
CA SER A 37 -5.80 0.53 20.04
C SER A 37 -6.65 -0.68 19.67
N PRO A 38 -6.86 -1.65 20.59
CA PRO A 38 -7.80 -2.75 20.39
C PRO A 38 -9.23 -2.30 20.04
N ALA A 39 -9.62 -1.09 20.49
CA ALA A 39 -10.91 -0.48 20.16
C ALA A 39 -11.10 -0.24 18.64
N TYR A 40 -10.02 -0.24 17.85
CA TYR A 40 -10.09 -0.11 16.39
C TYR A 40 -10.60 -1.36 15.68
N PHE A 41 -10.70 -2.50 16.38
CA PHE A 41 -11.22 -3.75 15.83
C PHE A 41 -12.71 -3.95 16.09
N ASP A 42 -13.33 -3.08 16.87
CA ASP A 42 -14.77 -3.08 17.08
C ASP A 42 -15.51 -2.61 15.83
N PHE A 43 -16.42 -3.45 15.34
CA PHE A 43 -17.26 -3.10 14.20
C PHE A 43 -18.33 -2.09 14.63
N GLN A 44 -18.26 -0.87 14.09
CA GLN A 44 -19.30 0.15 14.28
C GLN A 44 -19.69 0.79 12.95
N LEU A 45 -20.99 0.81 12.66
CA LEU A 45 -21.51 1.37 11.41
C LEU A 45 -21.38 2.90 11.39
N TYR A 46 -21.76 3.57 12.49
CA TYR A 46 -21.70 5.02 12.64
C TYR A 46 -21.67 5.45 14.13
N PRO A 47 -20.83 6.42 14.53
CA PRO A 47 -19.68 6.94 13.77
C PRO A 47 -18.63 5.85 13.57
N SER A 48 -18.07 5.73 12.37
CA SER A 48 -17.09 4.68 12.09
C SER A 48 -15.73 5.04 12.71
N PHE A 49 -15.22 4.18 13.59
CA PHE A 49 -13.86 4.30 14.11
C PHE A 49 -12.80 4.08 13.02
N ARG A 50 -13.02 3.07 12.15
CA ARG A 50 -12.15 2.70 11.01
C ARG A 50 -13.00 2.12 9.86
N THR A 51 -12.35 1.73 8.76
CA THR A 51 -13.00 1.17 7.58
C THR A 51 -13.68 -0.18 7.86
N HIS A 52 -14.97 -0.29 7.53
CA HIS A 52 -15.84 -1.43 7.85
C HIS A 52 -15.39 -2.79 7.31
N GLY A 53 -14.63 -2.82 6.22
CA GLY A 53 -14.26 -4.07 5.56
C GLY A 53 -13.34 -4.96 6.40
N ILE A 54 -12.41 -4.36 7.14
CA ILE A 54 -11.47 -5.09 8.00
C ILE A 54 -12.11 -5.38 9.36
N THR A 55 -12.74 -4.38 9.95
CA THR A 55 -13.36 -4.52 11.28
C THR A 55 -14.48 -5.55 11.28
N ALA A 56 -15.26 -5.67 10.19
CA ALA A 56 -16.27 -6.72 10.07
C ALA A 56 -15.65 -8.14 10.09
N VAL A 57 -14.52 -8.34 9.38
CA VAL A 57 -13.83 -9.63 9.34
C VAL A 57 -13.28 -9.97 10.72
N PHE A 58 -12.62 -9.02 11.38
CA PHE A 58 -11.98 -9.26 12.66
C PHE A 58 -13.02 -9.47 13.76
N ALA A 59 -14.09 -8.68 13.78
CA ALA A 59 -15.21 -8.84 14.69
C ALA A 59 -15.97 -10.17 14.50
N THR A 60 -15.89 -10.78 13.31
CA THR A 60 -16.47 -12.11 13.06
C THR A 60 -15.58 -13.23 13.57
N ILE A 61 -14.25 -13.12 13.41
CA ILE A 61 -13.30 -14.17 13.82
C ILE A 61 -13.03 -14.12 15.33
N GLN A 62 -12.92 -12.92 15.92
CA GLN A 62 -12.74 -12.63 17.36
C GLN A 62 -11.50 -13.22 18.03
N ASN A 63 -10.78 -14.13 17.37
CA ASN A 63 -9.57 -14.75 17.86
C ASN A 63 -8.36 -14.26 17.07
N GLU A 64 -7.43 -13.60 17.77
CA GLU A 64 -6.21 -13.00 17.24
C GLU A 64 -5.37 -13.98 16.40
N PHE A 65 -5.23 -15.21 16.90
CA PHE A 65 -4.49 -16.28 16.22
C PHE A 65 -5.17 -16.69 14.91
N LEU A 66 -6.49 -16.87 14.94
CA LEU A 66 -7.25 -17.19 13.73
C LEU A 66 -7.28 -16.03 12.74
N ILE A 67 -7.25 -14.77 13.21
CA ILE A 67 -7.15 -13.58 12.37
C ILE A 67 -5.80 -13.59 11.64
N ALA A 68 -4.68 -13.74 12.34
CA ALA A 68 -3.36 -13.80 11.72
C ALA A 68 -3.22 -14.99 10.75
N LEU A 69 -3.74 -16.16 11.12
CA LEU A 69 -3.76 -17.32 10.24
C LEU A 69 -4.61 -17.06 8.97
N PHE A 70 -5.77 -16.43 9.12
CA PHE A 70 -6.61 -16.01 8.00
C PHE A 70 -5.87 -15.03 7.09
N GLN A 71 -5.19 -14.04 7.64
CA GLN A 71 -4.37 -13.08 6.88
C GLN A 71 -3.27 -13.80 6.09
N ALA A 72 -2.52 -14.71 6.72
CA ALA A 72 -1.46 -15.48 6.07
C ALA A 72 -2.01 -16.37 4.93
N VAL A 73 -3.15 -17.05 5.14
CA VAL A 73 -3.78 -17.91 4.13
C VAL A 73 -4.29 -17.09 2.95
N ILE A 74 -5.09 -16.05 3.22
CA ILE A 74 -5.64 -15.18 2.18
C ILE A 74 -4.52 -14.45 1.42
N GLY A 75 -3.53 -13.94 2.15
CA GLY A 75 -2.31 -13.38 1.59
C GLY A 75 -1.65 -14.37 0.64
N SER A 76 -1.40 -15.59 1.10
CA SER A 76 -0.78 -16.62 0.27
C SER A 76 -1.59 -16.91 -1.00
N MET A 77 -2.92 -17.01 -0.90
CA MET A 77 -3.80 -17.22 -2.05
C MET A 77 -3.70 -16.10 -3.09
N VAL A 78 -3.70 -14.82 -2.68
CA VAL A 78 -3.63 -13.70 -3.63
C VAL A 78 -2.26 -13.58 -4.29
N TRP A 79 -1.17 -13.86 -3.56
CA TRP A 79 0.18 -13.94 -4.13
C TRP A 79 0.30 -15.09 -5.13
N ILE A 80 -0.17 -16.30 -4.79
CA ILE A 80 -0.18 -17.43 -5.73
C ILE A 80 -1.01 -17.10 -6.96
N TYR A 81 -2.17 -16.45 -6.79
CA TYR A 81 -3.00 -16.03 -7.92
C TYR A 81 -2.29 -15.05 -8.84
N LEU A 82 -1.63 -14.03 -8.29
CA LEU A 82 -0.83 -13.08 -9.06
C LEU A 82 0.31 -13.78 -9.82
N TRP A 83 1.01 -14.72 -9.19
CA TRP A 83 2.04 -15.53 -9.84
C TRP A 83 1.48 -16.27 -11.06
N ILE A 84 0.32 -16.95 -10.92
CA ILE A 84 -0.34 -17.63 -12.05
C ILE A 84 -0.61 -16.63 -13.20
N VAL A 85 -1.16 -15.46 -12.88
CA VAL A 85 -1.48 -14.42 -13.87
C VAL A 85 -0.22 -13.95 -14.62
N ILE A 86 0.90 -13.74 -13.92
CA ILE A 86 2.15 -13.28 -14.53
C ILE A 86 2.79 -14.37 -15.39
N MET A 87 2.79 -15.62 -14.92
CA MET A 87 3.39 -16.76 -15.63
C MET A 87 2.72 -17.03 -16.98
N GLU A 88 1.43 -16.70 -17.13
CA GLU A 88 0.74 -16.74 -18.43
C GLU A 88 1.35 -15.78 -19.47
N LYS A 89 2.08 -14.73 -19.02
CA LYS A 89 2.65 -13.69 -19.89
C LYS A 89 4.10 -13.95 -20.31
N ILE A 90 4.83 -14.82 -19.60
CA ILE A 90 6.22 -15.18 -19.88
C ILE A 90 6.24 -16.54 -20.60
N ASN A 91 6.80 -16.59 -21.81
CA ASN A 91 6.77 -17.82 -22.62
C ASN A 91 7.98 -18.73 -22.43
N SER A 92 9.16 -18.16 -22.15
CA SER A 92 10.38 -18.91 -21.93
C SER A 92 10.31 -19.71 -20.63
N ASN A 93 10.52 -21.03 -20.73
CA ASN A 93 10.51 -21.92 -19.57
C ASN A 93 11.59 -21.57 -18.54
N ILE A 94 12.77 -21.15 -18.99
CA ILE A 94 13.88 -20.78 -18.10
C ILE A 94 13.53 -19.49 -17.35
N LEU A 95 13.03 -18.48 -18.07
CA LEU A 95 12.62 -17.21 -17.43
C LEU A 95 11.43 -17.42 -16.49
N ASN A 96 10.51 -18.33 -16.83
CA ASN A 96 9.41 -18.74 -15.95
C ASN A 96 9.91 -19.34 -14.63
N ALA A 97 10.91 -20.24 -14.67
CA ALA A 97 11.50 -20.83 -13.47
C ALA A 97 12.24 -19.78 -12.64
N LEU A 98 13.07 -18.95 -13.27
CA LEU A 98 13.80 -17.87 -12.60
C LEU A 98 12.85 -16.84 -11.99
N PHE A 99 11.82 -16.41 -12.72
CA PHE A 99 10.78 -15.53 -12.21
C PHE A 99 10.07 -16.14 -11.01
N THR A 100 9.67 -17.41 -11.08
CA THR A 100 8.99 -18.11 -9.97
C THR A 100 9.84 -18.06 -8.71
N ILE A 101 11.14 -18.37 -8.81
CA ILE A 101 12.06 -18.34 -7.68
C ILE A 101 12.21 -16.91 -7.15
N SER A 102 12.53 -15.94 -8.01
CA SER A 102 12.69 -14.53 -7.59
C SER A 102 11.42 -13.95 -6.97
N TYR A 103 10.26 -14.28 -7.54
CA TYR A 103 8.95 -13.84 -7.08
C TYR A 103 8.64 -14.38 -5.68
N PHE A 104 8.79 -15.68 -5.45
CA PHE A 104 8.49 -16.27 -4.15
C PHE A 104 9.55 -15.91 -3.09
N ILE A 105 10.81 -15.69 -3.48
CA ILE A 105 11.83 -15.13 -2.58
C ILE A 105 11.42 -13.72 -2.13
N PHE A 106 10.97 -12.87 -3.06
CA PHE A 106 10.45 -11.54 -2.72
C PHE A 106 9.18 -11.61 -1.87
N ALA A 107 8.20 -12.41 -2.25
CA ALA A 107 6.94 -12.58 -1.53
C ALA A 107 7.12 -13.17 -0.12
N SER A 108 8.21 -13.93 0.09
CA SER A 108 8.61 -14.48 1.39
C SER A 108 9.47 -13.52 2.21
N SER A 109 9.77 -12.32 1.70
CA SER A 109 10.57 -11.34 2.43
C SER A 109 9.94 -11.00 3.77
N SER A 110 10.80 -10.76 4.76
CA SER A 110 10.40 -10.66 6.15
C SER A 110 9.28 -9.62 6.35
N ILE A 111 9.42 -8.44 5.73
CA ILE A 111 8.45 -7.34 5.82
C ILE A 111 7.05 -7.75 5.33
N ILE A 112 6.94 -8.65 4.36
CA ILE A 112 5.64 -9.12 3.83
C ILE A 112 5.02 -10.19 4.75
N VAL A 113 5.84 -11.06 5.33
CA VAL A 113 5.37 -12.16 6.19
C VAL A 113 5.08 -11.66 7.61
N GLU A 114 5.90 -10.73 8.12
CA GLU A 114 5.71 -10.04 9.40
C GLU A 114 4.33 -9.39 9.48
N HIS A 115 3.89 -8.77 8.38
CA HIS A 115 2.61 -8.09 8.29
C HIS A 115 1.38 -9.03 8.41
N ASP A 116 1.55 -10.36 8.29
CA ASP A 116 0.47 -11.31 8.57
C ASP A 116 0.27 -11.56 10.07
N SER A 117 1.30 -11.31 10.88
CA SER A 117 1.27 -11.53 12.34
C SER A 117 0.97 -10.25 13.11
N VAL A 118 1.10 -9.09 12.48
CA VAL A 118 0.75 -7.80 13.11
C VAL A 118 -0.74 -7.55 12.93
N MET A 119 -1.45 -7.39 14.05
CA MET A 119 -2.85 -6.97 14.06
C MET A 119 -2.93 -5.46 13.91
N LEU A 120 -3.11 -5.05 12.66
CA LEU A 120 -3.30 -3.67 12.27
C LEU A 120 -4.72 -3.51 11.75
N SER A 121 -5.24 -2.30 11.93
CA SER A 121 -6.47 -1.86 11.28
C SER A 121 -6.40 -1.92 9.74
N GLU A 122 -5.22 -2.19 9.17
CA GLU A 122 -4.91 -2.21 7.76
C GLU A 122 -4.23 -3.50 7.24
N SER A 123 -4.23 -4.59 8.04
CA SER A 123 -3.47 -5.83 7.76
C SER A 123 -3.80 -6.49 6.40
N LEU A 124 -5.01 -6.27 5.86
CA LEU A 124 -5.45 -6.83 4.57
C LEU A 124 -5.17 -5.93 3.36
N SER A 125 -4.61 -4.74 3.56
CA SER A 125 -4.35 -3.77 2.48
C SER A 125 -3.34 -4.29 1.44
N ILE A 126 -2.30 -5.01 1.87
CA ILE A 126 -1.33 -5.63 0.94
C ILE A 126 -2.03 -6.69 0.08
N SER A 127 -2.79 -7.59 0.71
CA SER A 127 -3.49 -8.68 0.02
C SER A 127 -4.49 -8.16 -1.01
N SER A 128 -5.29 -7.16 -0.64
CA SER A 128 -6.24 -6.53 -1.55
C SER A 128 -5.55 -5.79 -2.71
N THR A 129 -4.44 -5.08 -2.45
CA THR A 129 -3.61 -4.44 -3.48
C THR A 129 -3.10 -5.46 -4.49
N ILE A 130 -2.56 -6.58 -4.02
CA ILE A 130 -2.00 -7.65 -4.86
C ILE A 130 -3.08 -8.31 -5.72
N LEU A 131 -4.26 -8.56 -5.15
CA LEU A 131 -5.40 -9.10 -5.90
C LEU A 131 -5.91 -8.11 -6.96
N LEU A 132 -5.99 -6.82 -6.61
CA LEU A 132 -6.38 -5.75 -7.54
C LEU A 132 -5.38 -5.64 -8.70
N PHE A 133 -4.09 -5.75 -8.41
CA PHE A 133 -3.05 -5.77 -9.45
C PHE A 133 -3.17 -6.98 -10.36
N ALA A 134 -3.31 -8.20 -9.80
CA ALA A 134 -3.46 -9.43 -10.57
C ALA A 134 -4.67 -9.38 -11.51
N THR A 135 -5.81 -8.93 -11.01
CA THR A 135 -7.04 -8.80 -11.82
C THR A 135 -6.91 -7.70 -12.88
N THR A 136 -6.21 -6.60 -12.58
CA THR A 136 -5.89 -5.53 -13.55
C THR A 136 -4.98 -6.02 -14.67
N ILE A 137 -3.95 -6.82 -14.37
CA ILE A 137 -3.10 -7.46 -15.41
C ILE A 137 -3.94 -8.33 -16.34
N LYS A 138 -4.89 -9.11 -15.80
CA LYS A 138 -5.79 -9.92 -16.63
C LYS A 138 -6.71 -9.07 -17.50
N ILE A 139 -7.25 -7.98 -16.98
CA ILE A 139 -8.13 -7.06 -17.72
C ILE A 139 -7.36 -6.37 -18.85
N ILE A 140 -6.24 -5.71 -18.54
CA ILE A 140 -5.44 -4.96 -19.53
C ILE A 140 -4.80 -5.91 -20.55
N GLY A 141 -4.44 -7.12 -20.10
CA GLY A 141 -3.86 -8.16 -20.95
C GLY A 141 -4.87 -8.99 -21.74
N ALA A 142 -6.17 -8.70 -21.67
CA ALA A 142 -7.21 -9.40 -22.42
C ALA A 142 -7.31 -8.82 -23.84
N SER A 143 -6.90 -9.60 -24.84
CA SER A 143 -7.00 -9.21 -26.27
C SER A 143 -8.39 -9.44 -26.87
N GLN A 144 -9.22 -10.26 -26.23
CA GLN A 144 -10.61 -10.56 -26.59
C GLN A 144 -11.45 -10.41 -25.33
N GLN A 145 -12.71 -9.96 -25.48
CA GLN A 145 -13.66 -9.55 -24.43
C GLN A 145 -13.36 -10.05 -23.00
N ILE A 146 -13.37 -9.13 -22.04
CA ILE A 146 -13.15 -9.43 -20.62
C ILE A 146 -14.20 -10.44 -20.13
N SER A 147 -13.75 -11.55 -19.56
CA SER A 147 -14.66 -12.54 -18.96
C SER A 147 -15.39 -11.95 -17.75
N SER A 148 -16.67 -12.28 -17.58
CA SER A 148 -17.44 -11.83 -16.41
C SER A 148 -16.79 -12.24 -15.09
N LYS A 149 -16.18 -13.44 -15.03
CA LYS A 149 -15.45 -13.91 -13.83
C LYS A 149 -14.27 -13.00 -13.47
N THR A 150 -13.48 -12.58 -14.47
CA THR A 150 -12.37 -11.65 -14.26
C THR A 150 -12.86 -10.31 -13.73
N PHE A 151 -13.98 -9.81 -14.28
CA PHE A 151 -14.58 -8.57 -13.81
C PHE A 151 -15.13 -8.68 -12.39
N TYR A 152 -15.78 -9.80 -12.03
CA TYR A 152 -16.27 -10.01 -10.66
C TYR A 152 -15.12 -10.05 -9.66
N ALA A 153 -14.03 -10.75 -10.00
CA ALA A 153 -12.83 -10.76 -9.18
C ALA A 153 -12.23 -9.35 -9.05
N TRP A 154 -12.20 -8.56 -10.13
CA TRP A 154 -11.72 -7.18 -10.09
C TRP A 154 -12.61 -6.27 -9.23
N ALA A 155 -13.94 -6.34 -9.40
CA ALA A 155 -14.89 -5.56 -8.62
C ALA A 155 -14.81 -5.90 -7.13
N PHE A 156 -14.72 -7.18 -6.79
CA PHE A 156 -14.49 -7.63 -5.42
C PHE A 156 -13.17 -7.11 -4.87
N ALA A 157 -12.06 -7.33 -5.59
CA ALA A 157 -10.73 -6.85 -5.17
C ALA A 157 -10.71 -5.35 -4.95
N TYR A 158 -11.44 -4.63 -5.79
CA TYR A 158 -11.56 -3.19 -5.74
C TYR A 158 -12.34 -2.71 -4.49
N VAL A 159 -13.54 -3.25 -4.24
CA VAL A 159 -14.33 -2.95 -3.03
C VAL A 159 -13.54 -3.31 -1.77
N TRP A 160 -12.86 -4.46 -1.80
CA TRP A 160 -12.05 -4.91 -0.68
C TRP A 160 -10.88 -3.96 -0.43
N PHE A 161 -10.11 -3.59 -1.46
CA PHE A 161 -9.00 -2.63 -1.33
C PHE A 161 -9.44 -1.30 -0.74
N PHE A 162 -10.56 -0.77 -1.24
CA PHE A 162 -11.14 0.48 -0.78
C PHE A 162 -11.57 0.44 0.70
N SER A 163 -12.03 -0.72 1.18
CA SER A 163 -12.49 -0.91 2.56
C SER A 163 -11.38 -1.27 3.55
N THR A 164 -10.11 -1.15 3.16
CA THR A 164 -8.94 -1.51 4.01
C THR A 164 -8.19 -0.34 4.62
N LYS A 165 -8.28 0.89 4.07
CA LYS A 165 -7.67 2.08 4.66
C LYS A 165 -8.44 3.35 4.26
N THR A 166 -8.48 4.35 5.14
CA THR A 166 -9.09 5.67 4.85
C THR A 166 -8.51 6.35 3.60
N PRO A 167 -7.18 6.42 3.38
CA PRO A 167 -6.64 6.98 2.13
C PRO A 167 -7.11 6.24 0.88
N ASN A 168 -7.27 4.91 0.96
CA ASN A 168 -7.80 4.10 -0.15
C ASN A 168 -9.25 4.48 -0.47
N SER A 169 -10.03 4.85 0.56
CA SER A 169 -11.40 5.36 0.43
C SER A 169 -11.47 6.74 -0.23
N VAL A 170 -10.55 7.64 0.13
CA VAL A 170 -10.51 9.04 -0.36
C VAL A 170 -9.96 9.17 -1.79
N LEU A 171 -8.97 8.36 -2.17
CA LEU A 171 -8.30 8.40 -3.48
C LEU A 171 -9.23 8.12 -4.68
N MET A 172 -10.37 7.48 -4.44
CA MET A 172 -11.03 6.68 -5.48
C MET A 172 -12.13 7.35 -6.31
N PRO A 173 -12.90 8.35 -5.84
CA PRO A 173 -13.82 9.09 -6.71
C PRO A 173 -13.08 9.72 -7.92
N LEU A 174 -11.83 10.14 -7.73
CA LEU A 174 -11.00 10.79 -8.74
C LEU A 174 -10.47 9.84 -9.83
N ILE A 175 -10.21 8.57 -9.50
CA ILE A 175 -9.63 7.60 -10.45
C ILE A 175 -10.70 6.72 -11.12
N ILE A 176 -11.82 6.48 -10.45
CA ILE A 176 -12.80 5.47 -10.88
C ILE A 176 -14.03 6.01 -11.58
N ALA A 177 -14.38 7.29 -11.40
CA ALA A 177 -15.40 7.91 -12.24
C ALA A 177 -15.09 7.76 -13.75
N PRO A 178 -13.84 7.93 -14.24
CA PRO A 178 -13.50 7.68 -15.64
C PRO A 178 -13.58 6.20 -16.04
N LEU A 179 -13.12 5.28 -15.18
CA LEU A 179 -13.12 3.85 -15.49
C LEU A 179 -14.56 3.30 -15.53
N ILE A 180 -15.39 3.63 -14.54
CA ILE A 180 -16.81 3.27 -14.51
C ILE A 180 -17.54 3.89 -15.70
N TYR A 181 -17.28 5.16 -16.03
CA TYR A 181 -17.85 5.79 -17.24
C TYR A 181 -17.48 5.02 -18.52
N VAL A 182 -16.20 4.69 -18.71
CA VAL A 182 -15.73 3.87 -19.84
C VAL A 182 -16.40 2.50 -19.84
N PHE A 183 -16.63 1.89 -18.68
CA PHE A 183 -17.33 0.60 -18.57
C PHE A 183 -18.82 0.69 -18.92
N PHE A 184 -19.53 1.70 -18.41
CA PHE A 184 -20.97 1.91 -18.67
C PHE A 184 -21.25 2.20 -20.14
N VAL A 185 -20.38 2.95 -20.79
CA VAL A 185 -20.51 3.33 -22.21
C VAL A 185 -20.21 2.14 -23.13
N ASN A 186 -19.20 1.32 -22.80
CA ASN A 186 -18.70 0.30 -23.73
C ASN A 186 -19.30 -1.10 -23.57
N TYR A 187 -19.97 -1.43 -22.46
CA TYR A 187 -20.52 -2.77 -22.23
C TYR A 187 -22.04 -2.84 -22.34
N LYS A 188 -22.54 -3.75 -23.19
CA LYS A 188 -23.98 -3.98 -23.41
C LYS A 188 -24.65 -4.84 -22.33
N SER A 189 -23.90 -5.61 -21.54
CA SER A 189 -24.47 -6.55 -20.56
C SER A 189 -25.09 -5.83 -19.36
N ILE A 190 -26.39 -6.03 -19.13
CA ILE A 190 -27.13 -5.46 -17.99
C ILE A 190 -26.55 -5.89 -16.63
N ARG A 191 -26.08 -7.15 -16.53
CA ARG A 191 -25.46 -7.68 -15.30
C ARG A 191 -24.18 -6.94 -14.94
N MET A 192 -23.38 -6.57 -15.94
CA MET A 192 -22.14 -5.83 -15.75
C MET A 192 -22.40 -4.40 -15.31
N LYS A 193 -23.42 -3.76 -15.89
CA LYS A 193 -23.89 -2.43 -15.47
C LYS A 193 -24.36 -2.46 -14.01
N PHE A 194 -25.18 -3.44 -13.64
CA PHE A 194 -25.67 -3.58 -12.26
C PHE A 194 -24.53 -3.73 -11.25
N ILE A 195 -23.53 -4.55 -11.55
CA ILE A 195 -22.34 -4.70 -10.68
C ILE A 195 -21.54 -3.41 -10.62
N ALA A 196 -21.39 -2.69 -11.73
CA ALA A 196 -20.73 -1.38 -11.70
C ALA A 196 -21.49 -0.37 -10.79
N ILE A 197 -22.82 -0.40 -10.78
CA ILE A 197 -23.64 0.40 -9.85
C ILE A 197 -23.38 -0.01 -8.40
N ILE A 198 -23.44 -1.31 -8.09
CA ILE A 198 -23.19 -1.80 -6.72
C ILE A 198 -21.80 -1.39 -6.26
N THR A 199 -20.79 -1.62 -7.09
CA THR A 199 -19.40 -1.22 -6.81
C THR A 199 -19.32 0.27 -6.54
N LEU A 200 -19.95 1.12 -7.36
CA LEU A 200 -19.98 2.57 -7.15
C LEU A 200 -20.68 2.94 -5.83
N GLY A 201 -21.81 2.30 -5.52
CA GLY A 201 -22.56 2.55 -4.29
C GLY A 201 -21.74 2.20 -3.04
N LEU A 202 -21.07 1.05 -3.05
CA LEU A 202 -20.16 0.65 -1.97
C LEU A 202 -18.97 1.61 -1.85
N SER A 203 -18.40 2.05 -2.98
CA SER A 203 -17.33 3.06 -3.00
C SER A 203 -17.74 4.42 -2.44
N ILE A 204 -18.97 4.86 -2.71
CA ILE A 204 -19.49 6.11 -2.13
C ILE A 204 -19.72 5.92 -0.63
N PHE A 205 -20.25 4.75 -0.23
CA PHE A 205 -20.50 4.43 1.18
C PHE A 205 -19.24 4.50 2.04
N SER A 206 -18.17 3.74 1.72
CA SER A 206 -16.96 3.86 2.56
C SER A 206 -16.15 5.12 2.33
N PHE A 207 -16.34 5.87 1.23
CA PHE A 207 -15.86 7.25 1.13
C PHE A 207 -16.53 8.13 2.18
N ALA A 208 -17.86 8.10 2.25
CA ALA A 208 -18.62 8.84 3.27
C ALA A 208 -18.25 8.39 4.70
N SER A 209 -18.06 7.10 4.94
CA SER A 209 -17.57 6.59 6.23
C SER A 209 -16.16 7.08 6.56
N SER A 210 -15.26 7.10 5.58
CA SER A 210 -13.90 7.59 5.80
C SER A 210 -13.88 9.08 6.19
N LEU A 211 -14.86 9.85 5.69
CA LEU A 211 -15.06 11.25 6.04
C LEU A 211 -15.79 11.46 7.37
N SER A 212 -16.52 10.48 7.90
CA SER A 212 -17.24 10.62 9.18
C SER A 212 -16.41 10.23 10.41
N SER A 213 -15.18 9.72 10.23
CA SER A 213 -14.31 9.33 11.33
C SER A 213 -13.58 10.52 11.94
N ASP A 214 -14.22 11.21 12.90
CA ASP A 214 -13.62 12.37 13.58
C ASP A 214 -12.36 11.98 14.34
N VAL A 215 -12.36 10.87 15.07
CA VAL A 215 -11.20 10.39 15.85
C VAL A 215 -9.95 10.22 14.97
N SER A 216 -10.10 9.57 13.81
CA SER A 216 -8.97 9.38 12.88
C SER A 216 -8.46 10.70 12.31
N LYS A 217 -9.36 11.61 11.95
CA LYS A 217 -9.02 12.94 11.42
C LYS A 217 -8.25 13.76 12.46
N THR A 218 -8.75 13.80 13.70
CA THR A 218 -8.17 14.59 14.78
C THR A 218 -6.76 14.10 15.15
N LEU A 219 -6.57 12.78 15.32
CA LEU A 219 -5.27 12.19 15.64
C LEU A 219 -4.24 12.39 14.50
N ASN A 220 -4.65 12.15 13.26
CA ASN A 220 -3.78 12.36 12.09
C ASN A 220 -3.40 13.82 11.91
N THR A 221 -4.31 14.74 12.25
CA THR A 221 -4.04 16.18 12.18
C THR A 221 -3.02 16.62 13.21
N ALA A 222 -3.21 16.24 14.47
CA ALA A 222 -2.22 16.49 15.53
C ALA A 222 -0.84 15.94 15.15
N GLY A 223 -0.78 14.70 14.66
CA GLY A 223 0.47 14.07 14.20
C GLY A 223 1.13 14.79 13.03
N THR A 224 0.36 15.28 12.06
CA THR A 224 0.88 16.03 10.91
C THR A 224 1.45 17.38 11.33
N ILE A 225 0.73 18.09 12.20
CA ILE A 225 1.15 19.38 12.73
C ILE A 225 2.50 19.25 13.43
N HIS A 226 2.61 18.38 14.44
CA HIS A 226 3.82 18.33 15.26
C HIS A 226 5.03 17.72 14.56
N ASN A 227 4.83 16.77 13.64
CA ASN A 227 5.96 16.11 12.98
C ASN A 227 6.44 16.79 11.69
N ARG A 228 5.61 17.65 11.08
CA ARG A 228 5.93 18.34 9.82
C ARG A 228 5.82 19.84 9.93
N LEU A 229 4.65 20.36 10.29
CA LEU A 229 4.37 21.79 10.21
C LEU A 229 5.09 22.60 11.31
N TRP A 230 5.15 22.06 12.53
CA TRP A 230 5.75 22.74 13.69
C TRP A 230 7.26 23.01 13.57
N LEU A 231 7.92 22.32 12.63
CA LEU A 231 9.37 22.35 12.46
C LEU A 231 9.85 23.43 11.50
N ASP A 232 8.93 24.00 10.72
CA ASP A 232 9.20 25.14 9.85
C ASP A 232 8.64 26.39 10.54
N ASP A 233 9.48 27.40 10.76
CA ASP A 233 9.11 28.60 11.52
C ASP A 233 7.91 29.31 10.88
N ARG A 234 7.84 29.39 9.54
CA ARG A 234 6.74 30.04 8.82
C ARG A 234 5.42 29.30 9.03
N TRP A 235 5.44 27.97 8.93
CA TRP A 235 4.22 27.16 9.11
C TRP A 235 3.77 27.11 10.57
N ARG A 236 4.72 27.10 11.51
CA ARG A 236 4.43 27.22 12.93
C ARG A 236 3.77 28.56 13.25
N ASP A 237 4.25 29.65 12.69
CA ASP A 237 3.66 30.97 12.92
C ASP A 237 2.24 31.05 12.36
N GLU A 238 1.98 30.49 11.17
CA GLU A 238 0.63 30.38 10.59
C GLU A 238 -0.31 29.52 11.47
N LEU A 239 0.19 28.40 12.01
CA LEU A 239 -0.53 27.55 12.95
C LEU A 239 -0.92 28.30 14.22
N LEU A 240 0.01 29.03 14.83
CA LEU A 240 -0.25 29.80 16.04
C LEU A 240 -1.24 30.95 15.79
N LEU A 241 -1.18 31.58 14.62
CA LEU A 241 -2.15 32.60 14.19
C LEU A 241 -3.57 32.03 14.02
N SER A 242 -3.71 30.76 13.67
CA SER A 242 -5.01 30.04 13.62
C SER A 242 -5.55 29.66 15.01
N GLY A 243 -4.90 30.07 16.10
CA GLY A 243 -5.33 29.76 17.46
C GLY A 243 -4.92 28.36 17.95
N TYR A 244 -4.01 27.67 17.25
CA TYR A 244 -3.52 26.37 17.70
C TYR A 244 -2.81 26.47 19.06
N PRO A 245 -3.05 25.55 20.02
CA PRO A 245 -2.51 25.66 21.37
C PRO A 245 -0.99 25.62 21.41
N LYS A 246 -0.35 26.69 21.92
CA LYS A 246 1.11 26.85 21.93
C LYS A 246 1.86 25.75 22.70
N PHE A 247 1.30 25.29 23.83
CA PHE A 247 1.93 24.28 24.71
C PHE A 247 1.77 22.83 24.21
N SER A 248 0.97 22.60 23.16
CA SER A 248 0.72 21.25 22.64
C SER A 248 2.00 20.54 22.17
N HIS A 249 2.99 21.27 21.65
CA HIS A 249 4.25 20.66 21.22
C HIS A 249 5.12 20.21 22.39
N GLU A 250 5.07 20.90 23.52
CA GLU A 250 5.79 20.47 24.74
C GLU A 250 5.22 19.14 25.23
N ILE A 251 3.88 19.03 25.27
CA ILE A 251 3.17 17.79 25.62
C ILE A 251 3.49 16.66 24.63
N TRP A 252 3.53 16.97 23.33
CA TRP A 252 3.96 16.04 22.30
C TRP A 252 5.37 15.49 22.57
N LEU A 253 6.32 16.35 22.90
CA LEU A 253 7.70 15.95 23.19
C LEU A 253 7.84 15.18 24.49
N GLU A 254 7.08 15.54 25.53
CA GLU A 254 7.05 14.84 26.81
C GLU A 254 6.59 13.39 26.62
N HIS A 255 5.42 13.20 26.00
CA HIS A 255 4.84 11.88 25.75
C HIS A 255 5.62 11.07 24.71
N GLY A 256 6.32 11.74 23.79
CA GLY A 256 7.23 11.09 22.84
C GLY A 256 8.53 10.57 23.44
N ARG A 257 8.87 10.94 24.68
CA ARG A 257 10.10 10.53 25.38
C ARG A 257 9.86 9.55 26.53
N SER A 258 8.60 9.25 26.85
CA SER A 258 8.24 8.68 28.14
C SER A 258 7.41 7.40 28.03
N ASP A 259 7.60 6.47 28.97
CA ASP A 259 6.76 5.28 29.17
C ASP A 259 5.37 5.60 29.76
N LEU A 260 4.84 6.82 29.54
CA LEU A 260 3.59 7.32 30.13
C LEU A 260 2.32 6.58 29.64
N GLY A 261 2.47 5.58 28.77
CA GLY A 261 1.38 4.70 28.32
C GLY A 261 0.37 5.35 27.39
N VAL A 262 0.50 6.65 27.07
CA VAL A 262 -0.39 7.38 26.17
C VAL A 262 0.42 7.92 24.97
N PRO A 263 0.05 7.56 23.72
CA PRO A 263 0.68 8.10 22.53
C PRO A 263 0.61 9.64 22.47
N PRO A 264 1.64 10.32 21.96
CA PRO A 264 1.73 11.79 22.01
C PRO A 264 0.60 12.51 21.27
N ASP A 265 0.05 11.92 20.21
CA ASP A 265 -1.14 12.42 19.52
C ASP A 265 -2.39 12.35 20.38
N GLN A 266 -2.59 11.26 21.13
CA GLN A 266 -3.73 11.15 22.04
C GLN A 266 -3.62 12.15 23.20
N ALA A 267 -2.41 12.35 23.73
CA ALA A 267 -2.17 13.35 24.76
C ALA A 267 -2.54 14.76 24.29
N VAL A 268 -2.11 15.14 23.08
CA VAL A 268 -2.45 16.45 22.49
C VAL A 268 -3.94 16.59 22.20
N VAL A 269 -4.57 15.59 21.59
CA VAL A 269 -6.00 15.64 21.24
C VAL A 269 -6.90 15.70 22.48
N ASN A 270 -6.42 15.22 23.61
CA ASN A 270 -7.16 15.28 24.87
C ASN A 270 -7.15 16.66 25.55
N LEU A 271 -6.30 17.59 25.12
CA LEU A 271 -6.23 18.94 25.68
C LEU A 271 -7.54 19.71 25.46
N PRO A 272 -8.09 20.37 26.50
CA PRO A 272 -9.27 21.22 26.34
C PRO A 272 -9.10 22.30 25.27
N GLU A 273 -7.92 22.91 25.20
CA GLU A 273 -7.57 23.96 24.24
C GLU A 273 -7.51 23.40 22.82
N TYR A 274 -6.97 22.20 22.65
CA TYR A 274 -6.96 21.53 21.34
C TYR A 274 -8.38 21.18 20.90
N LYS A 275 -9.21 20.63 21.79
CA LYS A 275 -10.61 20.29 21.47
C LYS A 275 -11.41 21.52 21.07
N LYS A 276 -11.19 22.64 21.77
CA LYS A 276 -11.79 23.92 21.43
C LYS A 276 -11.32 24.41 20.06
N TRP A 277 -10.00 24.45 19.82
CA TRP A 277 -9.45 24.82 18.52
C TRP A 277 -9.97 23.92 17.39
N TRP A 278 -10.07 22.62 17.62
CA TRP A 278 -10.59 21.65 16.65
C TRP A 278 -12.04 21.95 16.25
N ALA A 279 -12.89 22.26 17.24
CA ALA A 279 -14.29 22.61 17.03
C ALA A 279 -14.48 23.97 16.34
N ASP A 280 -13.59 24.94 16.61
CA ASP A 280 -13.69 26.30 16.08
C ASP A 280 -13.14 26.41 14.64
N GLU A 281 -11.91 25.95 14.40
CA GLU A 281 -11.21 26.10 13.10
C GLU A 281 -10.43 24.86 12.62
N GLY A 282 -10.07 23.96 13.55
CA GLY A 282 -9.07 22.91 13.30
C GLY A 282 -9.49 21.84 12.30
N GLU A 283 -10.79 21.50 12.19
CA GLU A 283 -11.25 20.50 11.21
C GLU A 283 -10.90 20.92 9.75
N SER A 284 -10.99 22.22 9.47
CA SER A 284 -10.73 22.76 8.13
C SER A 284 -9.27 23.19 7.91
N PHE A 285 -8.48 23.27 8.99
CA PHE A 285 -7.14 23.86 8.97
C PHE A 285 -6.22 23.18 7.96
N LEU A 286 -6.06 21.85 8.01
CA LEU A 286 -5.12 21.16 7.11
C LEU A 286 -5.49 21.29 5.63
N ILE A 287 -6.78 21.29 5.30
CA ILE A 287 -7.25 21.49 3.93
C ILE A 287 -6.91 22.91 3.49
N LYS A 288 -7.26 23.92 4.28
CA LYS A 288 -6.96 25.33 4.00
C LYS A 288 -5.45 25.54 3.84
N PHE A 289 -4.67 25.06 4.81
CA PHE A 289 -3.23 25.15 4.84
C PHE A 289 -2.58 24.51 3.59
N THR A 290 -3.04 23.32 3.19
CA THR A 290 -2.51 22.63 2.00
C THR A 290 -2.81 23.41 0.71
N LEU A 291 -3.98 24.06 0.63
CA LEU A 291 -4.35 24.89 -0.52
C LEU A 291 -3.62 26.24 -0.54
N THR A 292 -3.28 26.82 0.63
CA THR A 292 -2.57 28.09 0.74
C THR A 292 -1.05 27.96 0.69
N ASN A 293 -0.51 26.77 0.98
CA ASN A 293 0.92 26.45 0.95
C ASN A 293 1.23 25.39 -0.13
N PRO A 294 1.18 25.76 -1.43
CA PRO A 294 1.40 24.80 -2.52
C PRO A 294 2.83 24.23 -2.54
N ASP A 295 3.79 24.93 -1.94
CA ASP A 295 5.15 24.44 -1.75
C ASP A 295 5.21 23.25 -0.77
N TYR A 296 4.47 23.31 0.34
CA TYR A 296 4.27 22.18 1.23
C TYR A 296 3.58 21.02 0.50
N ALA A 297 2.48 21.32 -0.22
CA ALA A 297 1.67 20.32 -0.89
C ALA A 297 2.46 19.58 -1.98
N VAL A 298 3.17 20.31 -2.85
CA VAL A 298 3.85 19.75 -4.01
C VAL A 298 5.24 19.24 -3.65
N PHE A 299 6.05 20.00 -2.93
CA PHE A 299 7.47 19.66 -2.73
C PHE A 299 7.73 18.91 -1.42
N GLY A 300 6.92 19.10 -0.38
CA GLY A 300 7.07 18.40 0.90
C GLY A 300 7.22 16.87 0.79
N PRO A 301 6.38 16.17 0.01
CA PRO A 301 6.46 14.70 -0.12
C PRO A 301 7.75 14.20 -0.79
N VAL A 302 8.34 15.00 -1.67
CA VAL A 302 9.52 14.62 -2.49
C VAL A 302 10.77 15.41 -2.11
N ALA A 303 10.72 16.20 -1.04
CA ALA A 303 11.81 17.06 -0.60
C ALA A 303 13.06 16.22 -0.32
N LEU A 304 14.10 16.39 -1.13
CA LEU A 304 15.39 15.79 -0.85
C LEU A 304 16.04 16.57 0.28
N PRO A 305 16.62 15.91 1.31
CA PRO A 305 17.35 16.59 2.39
C PRO A 305 18.46 17.54 1.90
N LEU A 306 18.96 17.29 0.68
CA LEU A 306 19.93 18.14 -0.03
C LEU A 306 19.38 19.51 -0.47
N LEU A 307 18.06 19.63 -0.65
CA LEU A 307 17.39 20.85 -1.11
C LEU A 307 16.74 21.64 0.04
N ASN A 308 16.39 20.97 1.14
CA ASN A 308 15.95 21.64 2.36
C ASN A 308 16.34 20.83 3.61
N PRO A 309 17.25 21.33 4.46
CA PRO A 309 17.73 20.61 5.64
C PRO A 309 16.66 20.43 6.73
N THR A 310 15.54 21.16 6.70
CA THR A 310 14.42 20.94 7.64
C THR A 310 13.67 19.64 7.36
N PHE A 311 13.74 19.12 6.14
CA PHE A 311 13.16 17.84 5.76
C PHE A 311 14.16 16.71 5.97
N THR A 312 14.02 16.01 7.09
CA THR A 312 14.75 14.76 7.32
C THR A 312 14.22 13.65 6.42
N TYR A 313 15.13 12.81 5.90
CA TYR A 313 14.84 11.68 5.00
C TYR A 313 13.61 10.85 5.42
N LYS A 314 13.49 10.56 6.72
CA LYS A 314 12.40 9.79 7.34
C LYS A 314 11.01 10.41 7.16
N LYS A 315 10.90 11.62 6.61
CA LYS A 315 9.64 12.37 6.47
C LYS A 315 9.14 12.49 5.03
N THR A 316 9.80 11.81 4.08
CA THR A 316 9.49 11.87 2.63
C THR A 316 8.79 10.59 2.15
N LEU A 317 8.26 10.61 0.93
CA LEU A 317 7.74 9.40 0.28
C LEU A 317 8.84 8.37 0.01
N LEU A 318 10.05 8.85 -0.27
CA LEU A 318 11.17 8.01 -0.71
C LEU A 318 11.66 7.10 0.41
N SER A 319 11.69 7.57 1.66
CA SER A 319 11.96 6.69 2.82
C SER A 319 10.87 5.65 3.01
N GLY A 320 9.61 6.05 2.84
CA GLY A 320 8.48 5.12 2.88
C GLY A 320 8.56 4.02 1.81
N TRP A 321 9.19 4.29 0.67
CA TRP A 321 9.38 3.32 -0.40
C TRP A 321 10.64 2.47 -0.23
N SER A 322 11.64 2.96 0.50
CA SER A 322 12.98 2.35 0.54
C SER A 322 13.14 1.34 1.67
N GLN A 323 12.75 1.66 2.91
CA GLN A 323 13.17 0.91 4.11
C GLN A 323 12.12 -0.09 4.65
N GLY A 324 10.87 -0.07 4.18
CA GLY A 324 9.82 -0.91 4.77
C GLY A 324 9.63 -0.61 6.26
N THR A 325 8.96 -1.48 7.03
CA THR A 325 8.52 -1.18 8.41
C THR A 325 9.63 -1.35 9.46
N ASP A 326 9.73 -0.40 10.41
CA ASP A 326 10.68 -0.45 11.54
C ASP A 326 10.25 -1.38 12.69
N MET A 327 9.05 -1.98 12.61
CA MET A 327 8.35 -2.65 13.72
C MET A 327 9.00 -3.91 14.32
N THR A 328 10.14 -4.40 13.83
CA THR A 328 10.50 -5.83 14.03
C THR A 328 11.92 -6.14 14.47
N PHE A 329 12.72 -5.14 14.85
CA PHE A 329 14.09 -5.41 15.35
C PHE A 329 14.12 -6.17 16.69
N GLU A 330 13.05 -6.11 17.48
CA GLU A 330 13.05 -6.58 18.87
C GLU A 330 12.23 -7.86 19.13
N ILE A 331 11.40 -8.31 18.17
CA ILE A 331 10.47 -9.43 18.41
C ILE A 331 11.19 -10.79 18.31
N PRO A 332 11.17 -11.63 19.37
CA PRO A 332 11.76 -12.97 19.36
C PRO A 332 11.08 -13.86 18.31
N GLY A 333 11.83 -14.26 17.27
CA GLY A 333 11.33 -15.11 16.18
C GLY A 333 11.71 -14.60 14.79
N PHE A 334 11.89 -13.28 14.63
CA PHE A 334 12.30 -12.67 13.37
C PHE A 334 13.82 -12.58 13.15
N LYS A 335 14.64 -13.01 14.13
CA LYS A 335 16.11 -12.98 14.00
C LYS A 335 16.65 -13.75 12.78
N ASN A 336 15.93 -14.76 12.31
CA ASN A 336 16.31 -15.57 11.14
C ASN A 336 15.85 -14.98 9.78
N SER A 337 14.92 -14.03 9.77
CA SER A 337 14.40 -13.41 8.53
C SER A 337 15.26 -12.24 8.02
N PHE A 338 16.28 -11.84 8.79
CA PHE A 338 17.16 -10.71 8.54
C PHE A 338 17.88 -10.75 7.18
N LEU A 339 18.35 -11.93 6.77
CA LEU A 339 19.02 -12.11 5.47
C LEU A 339 18.08 -11.80 4.28
N GLN A 340 16.79 -12.10 4.40
CA GLN A 340 15.81 -11.83 3.35
C GLN A 340 15.33 -10.37 3.37
N ARG A 341 15.27 -9.76 4.56
CA ARG A 341 15.01 -8.33 4.74
C ARG A 341 16.04 -7.51 3.99
N THR A 342 17.31 -7.68 4.30
CA THR A 342 18.42 -6.87 3.77
C THR A 342 18.56 -6.86 2.24
N ILE A 343 18.10 -7.90 1.53
CA ILE A 343 18.18 -7.97 0.06
C ILE A 343 17.19 -7.01 -0.61
N PHE A 344 15.92 -7.00 -0.18
CA PHE A 344 14.86 -6.18 -0.79
C PHE A 344 14.55 -4.90 0.00
N TRP A 345 14.90 -4.91 1.27
CA TRP A 345 14.60 -3.92 2.29
C TRP A 345 15.84 -3.65 3.14
N PRO A 346 16.90 -3.05 2.57
CA PRO A 346 18.09 -2.72 3.34
C PRO A 346 17.75 -1.74 4.46
N ASP A 347 18.25 -1.99 5.67
CA ASP A 347 18.04 -1.09 6.81
C ASP A 347 18.87 0.19 6.68
N GLU A 348 20.03 0.10 6.02
CA GLU A 348 20.89 1.26 5.72
C GLU A 348 20.22 2.15 4.66
N PRO A 349 19.92 3.43 4.95
CA PRO A 349 19.28 4.36 4.03
C PRO A 349 19.88 4.37 2.63
N GLU A 350 21.22 4.41 2.55
CA GLU A 350 21.97 4.49 1.30
C GLU A 350 21.74 3.24 0.43
N LYS A 351 21.77 2.05 1.05
CA LYS A 351 21.48 0.79 0.36
C LYS A 351 20.01 0.73 -0.05
N ALA A 352 19.10 1.20 0.79
CA ALA A 352 17.67 1.24 0.50
C ALA A 352 17.36 2.13 -0.72
N TYR A 353 18.05 3.27 -0.83
CA TYR A 353 18.00 4.15 -2.01
C TYR A 353 18.58 3.50 -3.26
N LEU A 354 19.69 2.78 -3.13
CA LEU A 354 20.28 2.06 -4.25
C LEU A 354 19.28 1.03 -4.80
N THR A 355 18.65 0.23 -3.93
CA THR A 355 17.63 -0.75 -4.32
C THR A 355 16.45 -0.09 -5.04
N LEU A 356 15.96 1.03 -4.51
CA LEU A 356 14.88 1.80 -5.12
C LEU A 356 15.29 2.35 -6.50
N SER A 357 16.50 2.89 -6.62
CA SER A 357 17.05 3.43 -7.86
C SER A 357 17.23 2.35 -8.92
N LEU A 358 17.70 1.16 -8.53
CA LEU A 358 17.81 0.00 -9.41
C LEU A 358 16.42 -0.44 -9.94
N CYS A 359 15.38 -0.39 -9.10
CA CYS A 359 14.01 -0.66 -9.54
C CYS A 359 13.53 0.39 -10.56
N PHE A 360 13.80 1.69 -10.32
CA PHE A 360 13.48 2.75 -11.29
C PHE A 360 14.19 2.54 -12.63
N ILE A 361 15.49 2.23 -12.60
CA ILE A 361 16.28 1.96 -13.80
C ILE A 361 15.71 0.74 -14.55
N ALA A 362 15.42 -0.35 -13.84
CA ALA A 362 14.84 -1.55 -14.42
C ALA A 362 13.50 -1.28 -15.10
N ILE A 363 12.60 -0.52 -14.46
CA ILE A 363 11.31 -0.14 -15.02
C ILE A 363 11.49 0.79 -16.22
N GLY A 364 12.37 1.80 -16.12
CA GLY A 364 12.66 2.74 -17.21
C GLY A 364 13.21 2.03 -18.46
N LEU A 365 14.19 1.15 -18.29
CA LEU A 365 14.70 0.32 -19.38
C LEU A 365 13.61 -0.59 -19.97
N SER A 366 12.75 -1.15 -19.11
CA SER A 366 11.63 -1.97 -19.56
C SER A 366 10.67 -1.16 -20.44
N LEU A 367 10.30 0.06 -20.03
CA LEU A 367 9.45 0.96 -20.80
C LEU A 367 10.04 1.27 -22.18
N LEU A 368 11.34 1.58 -22.26
CA LEU A 368 12.03 1.85 -23.52
C LEU A 368 11.94 0.65 -24.49
N VAL A 369 12.11 -0.57 -23.97
CA VAL A 369 12.00 -1.78 -24.79
C VAL A 369 10.56 -2.02 -25.26
N LEU A 370 9.56 -1.74 -24.41
CA LEU A 370 8.15 -1.88 -24.79
C LEU A 370 7.74 -0.90 -25.88
N VAL A 371 8.26 0.34 -25.83
CA VAL A 371 8.09 1.33 -26.90
C VAL A 371 8.73 0.81 -28.19
N LYS A 372 9.98 0.33 -28.13
CA LYS A 372 10.70 -0.22 -29.29
C LYS A 372 9.94 -1.37 -29.98
N TYR A 373 9.27 -2.23 -29.21
CA TYR A 373 8.49 -3.35 -29.74
C TYR A 373 6.99 -3.07 -29.85
N ASN A 374 6.55 -1.81 -29.72
CA ASN A 374 5.16 -1.35 -29.83
C ASN A 374 4.16 -2.14 -28.96
N ASN A 375 4.58 -2.51 -27.74
CA ASN A 375 3.74 -3.27 -26.79
C ASN A 375 2.95 -2.32 -25.88
N LYS A 376 1.93 -1.68 -26.47
CA LYS A 376 1.16 -0.61 -25.82
C LYS A 376 0.43 -1.06 -24.55
N SER A 377 -0.21 -2.22 -24.56
CA SER A 377 -0.98 -2.70 -23.39
C SER A 377 -0.10 -2.84 -22.15
N PHE A 378 1.10 -3.41 -22.31
CA PHE A 378 2.01 -3.59 -21.18
C PHE A 378 2.69 -2.28 -20.76
N PHE A 379 3.00 -1.39 -21.72
CA PHE A 379 3.45 -0.03 -21.42
C PHE A 379 2.43 0.72 -20.55
N TYR A 380 1.15 0.72 -20.93
CA TYR A 380 0.10 1.38 -20.17
C TYR A 380 -0.11 0.76 -18.78
N LEU A 381 0.00 -0.57 -18.65
CA LEU A 381 -0.05 -1.22 -17.34
C LEU A 381 1.04 -0.69 -16.41
N ILE A 382 2.30 -0.61 -16.87
CA ILE A 382 3.40 -0.11 -16.06
C ILE A 382 3.16 1.35 -15.68
N VAL A 383 2.83 2.21 -16.65
CA VAL A 383 2.60 3.64 -16.41
C VAL A 383 1.44 3.88 -15.45
N LEU A 384 0.32 3.17 -15.62
CA LEU A 384 -0.84 3.27 -14.74
C LEU A 384 -0.51 2.82 -13.32
N THR A 385 0.26 1.73 -13.18
CA THR A 385 0.67 1.21 -11.87
C THR A 385 1.61 2.18 -11.17
N LEU A 386 2.57 2.78 -11.89
CA LEU A 386 3.45 3.82 -11.35
C LEU A 386 2.66 5.04 -10.92
N PHE A 387 1.81 5.58 -11.80
CA PHE A 387 0.97 6.73 -11.51
C PHE A 387 0.13 6.50 -10.25
N TYR A 388 -0.49 5.33 -10.15
CA TYR A 388 -1.27 4.93 -8.99
C TYR A 388 -0.43 4.84 -7.71
N THR A 389 0.75 4.23 -7.78
CA THR A 389 1.68 4.10 -6.65
C THR A 389 2.13 5.47 -6.13
N PHE A 390 2.44 6.40 -7.04
CA PHE A 390 2.80 7.78 -6.72
C PHE A 390 1.63 8.54 -6.09
N LEU A 391 0.44 8.51 -6.73
CA LEU A 391 -0.73 9.21 -6.23
C LEU A 391 -1.12 8.69 -4.84
N TRP A 392 -1.13 7.36 -4.67
CA TRP A 392 -1.43 6.76 -3.38
C TRP A 392 -0.47 7.23 -2.29
N SER A 393 0.83 7.21 -2.59
CA SER A 393 1.85 7.63 -1.62
C SER A 393 1.72 9.11 -1.26
N TYR A 394 1.44 9.97 -2.26
CA TYR A 394 1.14 11.39 -2.03
C TYR A 394 -0.04 11.61 -1.09
N PHE A 395 -1.14 10.91 -1.33
CA PHE A 395 -2.34 11.04 -0.48
C PHE A 395 -2.12 10.46 0.92
N ASN A 396 -1.39 9.35 1.07
CA ASN A 396 -0.98 8.86 2.40
C ASN A 396 -0.17 9.91 3.15
N TRP A 397 0.71 10.62 2.46
CA TRP A 397 1.47 11.71 3.05
C TRP A 397 0.56 12.88 3.41
N TRP A 398 -0.32 13.36 2.53
CA TRP A 398 -1.23 14.49 2.86
C TRP A 398 -2.24 14.16 3.96
N PHE A 399 -2.91 13.00 3.90
CA PHE A 399 -4.15 12.74 4.63
C PHE A 399 -4.04 11.75 5.79
N GLY A 400 -2.97 10.95 5.89
CA GLY A 400 -3.12 9.68 6.60
C GLY A 400 -1.97 9.13 7.42
N SER A 401 -0.75 9.67 7.32
CA SER A 401 0.39 9.02 7.98
C SER A 401 1.19 10.02 8.79
N LYS A 402 1.37 9.74 10.08
CA LYS A 402 2.48 10.34 10.84
C LYS A 402 3.77 10.01 10.08
N PRO A 403 4.79 10.89 10.05
CA PRO A 403 6.06 10.59 9.41
C PRO A 403 6.68 9.25 9.86
N VAL A 404 6.53 8.90 11.14
CA VAL A 404 6.97 7.61 11.69
C VAL A 404 6.24 6.40 11.10
N ASP A 405 5.00 6.58 10.62
CA ASP A 405 4.18 5.51 10.04
C ASP A 405 4.25 5.49 8.50
N MET A 406 4.98 6.42 7.87
CA MET A 406 5.02 6.56 6.40
C MET A 406 5.50 5.28 5.71
N THR A 407 6.46 4.59 6.30
CA THR A 407 6.96 3.29 5.83
C THR A 407 5.90 2.21 5.88
N ARG A 408 5.09 2.16 6.94
CA ARG A 408 3.93 1.26 7.05
C ARG A 408 2.83 1.60 6.06
N HIS A 409 2.44 2.88 5.98
CA HIS A 409 1.34 3.29 5.10
C HIS A 409 1.69 3.18 3.61
N ASN A 410 2.96 3.40 3.23
CA ASN A 410 3.44 3.20 1.85
C ASN A 410 3.94 1.78 1.56
N LEU A 411 3.86 0.84 2.50
CA LEU A 411 4.42 -0.49 2.32
C LEU A 411 3.87 -1.19 1.07
N ALA A 412 2.56 -1.18 0.85
CA ALA A 412 2.02 -1.83 -0.34
C ALA A 412 2.35 -1.08 -1.65
N ALA A 413 2.56 0.24 -1.62
CA ALA A 413 3.12 0.97 -2.75
C ALA A 413 4.57 0.52 -3.05
N ALA A 414 5.39 0.39 -2.00
CA ALA A 414 6.76 -0.09 -2.09
C ALA A 414 6.86 -1.53 -2.60
N ILE A 415 5.94 -2.40 -2.15
CA ILE A 415 5.80 -3.79 -2.62
C ILE A 415 5.43 -3.82 -4.11
N MET A 416 4.41 -3.05 -4.48
CA MET A 416 3.94 -2.95 -5.86
C MET A 416 5.04 -2.47 -6.80
N PHE A 417 5.82 -1.48 -6.38
CA PHE A 417 6.94 -0.95 -7.16
C PHE A 417 8.03 -2.01 -7.42
N ARG A 418 8.46 -2.73 -6.38
CA ARG A 418 9.46 -3.82 -6.51
C ARG A 418 8.95 -4.98 -7.35
N LEU A 419 7.71 -5.38 -7.11
CA LEU A 419 7.03 -6.41 -7.89
C LEU A 419 6.95 -6.03 -9.37
N LEU A 420 6.60 -4.78 -9.67
CA LEU A 420 6.54 -4.25 -11.03
C LEU A 420 7.91 -4.31 -11.70
N ALA A 421 8.98 -3.95 -10.99
CA ALA A 421 10.36 -4.03 -11.50
C ALA A 421 10.78 -5.49 -11.80
N ILE A 422 10.52 -6.42 -10.87
CA ILE A 422 10.81 -7.85 -11.10
C ILE A 422 10.05 -8.33 -12.34
N PHE A 423 8.73 -8.11 -12.39
CA PHE A 423 7.90 -8.55 -13.50
C PHE A 423 8.32 -7.93 -14.84
N SER A 424 8.58 -6.62 -14.88
CA SER A 424 8.91 -5.91 -16.12
C SER A 424 10.20 -6.44 -16.75
N ILE A 425 11.23 -6.71 -15.93
CA ILE A 425 12.51 -7.27 -16.40
C ILE A 425 12.28 -8.62 -17.08
N PHE A 426 11.64 -9.57 -16.39
CA PHE A 426 11.44 -10.92 -16.92
C PHE A 426 10.56 -10.91 -18.18
N TYR A 427 9.50 -10.09 -18.19
CA TYR A 427 8.64 -9.96 -19.36
C TYR A 427 9.38 -9.38 -20.57
N VAL A 428 10.20 -8.35 -20.37
CA VAL A 428 10.94 -7.67 -21.44
C VAL A 428 12.04 -8.56 -22.00
N ILE A 429 12.79 -9.29 -21.17
CA ILE A 429 13.78 -10.26 -21.64
C ILE A 429 13.08 -11.35 -22.48
N ASP A 430 11.94 -11.86 -22.03
CA ASP A 430 11.16 -12.84 -22.80
C ASP A 430 10.67 -12.27 -24.14
N LEU A 431 10.25 -11.00 -24.16
CA LEU A 431 9.84 -10.31 -25.37
C LEU A 431 11.01 -10.18 -26.36
N ILE A 432 12.20 -9.79 -25.90
CA ILE A 432 13.41 -9.68 -26.74
C ILE A 432 13.76 -11.05 -27.34
N ILE A 433 13.76 -12.11 -26.53
CA ILE A 433 14.06 -13.47 -27.00
C ILE A 433 13.05 -13.90 -28.07
N ARG A 434 11.76 -13.63 -27.86
CA ARG A 434 10.70 -13.95 -28.85
C ARG A 434 10.91 -13.22 -30.16
N GLN A 435 11.26 -11.93 -30.11
CA GLN A 435 11.45 -11.13 -31.32
C GLN A 435 12.70 -11.55 -32.09
N LYS A 436 13.82 -11.85 -31.41
CA LYS A 436 15.02 -12.41 -32.06
C LYS A 436 14.75 -13.73 -32.76
N LYS A 437 13.99 -14.64 -32.13
CA LYS A 437 13.59 -15.92 -32.76
C LYS A 437 12.74 -15.72 -34.01
N ARG A 438 11.85 -14.72 -34.03
CA ARG A 438 11.05 -14.40 -35.23
C ARG A 438 11.89 -13.88 -36.39
N ILE A 439 12.94 -13.12 -36.11
CA ILE A 439 13.86 -12.62 -37.14
C ILE A 439 14.70 -13.76 -37.71
N LEU A 440 15.18 -14.69 -36.88
CA LEU A 440 16.02 -15.82 -37.33
C LEU A 440 15.27 -16.88 -38.18
N ILE A 441 13.94 -16.90 -38.13
CA ILE A 441 13.10 -17.85 -38.89
C ILE A 441 12.65 -17.23 -40.23
N ARG A 442 12.80 -15.92 -40.41
CA ARG A 442 12.56 -15.22 -41.68
C ARG A 442 13.87 -15.08 -42.44
#